data_AF-A0A519GZP4-F1
#
_entry.id   AF-A0A519GZP4-F1
#
_cell.length_a   1.000
_cell.length_b   1.000
_cell.length_c   1.000
_cell.angle_alpha   90.00
_cell.angle_beta   90.00
_cell.angle_gamma   90.00
#
_symmetry.space_group_name_H-M   'P 1'
#
loop_
_entity.id
_entity.type
_entity.pdbx_description
1 polymer ?
#
loop_
_entity_poly.entity_id
_entity_poly.type
_entity_poly.pdbx_seq_one_letter_code
_entity_poly.pdbx_strand_id
1 'polypeptide(L)' 'GNWLRITQQELGYLVGLSRQRVNQALHRLSDASLIRIEYGGLRVLDLVGLRRFAG' A
#
# COMPACT_ATOMS: atom_id res chain seq x y z
N GLY A 1 -12.31 -9.42 -4.64
CA GLY A 1 -12.22 -8.70 -3.35
C GLY A 1 -10.89 -7.99 -3.30
N ASN A 2 -10.88 -6.69 -3.00
CA ASN A 2 -9.70 -5.83 -3.19
C ASN A 2 -8.66 -5.94 -2.06
N TRP A 3 -8.44 -7.14 -1.53
CA TRP A 3 -7.47 -7.43 -0.48
C TRP A 3 -6.22 -8.06 -1.07
N LEU A 4 -5.06 -7.54 -0.71
CA LEU A 4 -3.77 -8.17 -1.00
C LEU A 4 -3.12 -8.62 0.30
N ARG A 5 -2.94 -9.94 0.44
CA ARG A 5 -2.26 -10.54 1.60
C ARG A 5 -0.77 -10.57 1.32
N ILE A 6 -0.12 -9.47 1.66
CA ILE A 6 1.32 -9.29 1.49
C ILE A 6 1.83 -8.42 2.63
N THR A 7 2.97 -8.79 3.18
CA THR A 7 3.66 -7.95 4.16
C THR A 7 4.35 -6.78 3.48
N GLN A 8 4.63 -5.72 4.24
CA GLN A 8 5.41 -4.58 3.73
C GLN A 8 6.83 -4.98 3.34
N GLN A 9 7.39 -6.01 3.97
CA GLN A 9 8.71 -6.53 3.65
C GLN A 9 8.71 -7.24 2.29
N GLU A 10 7.74 -8.14 2.06
CA GLU A 10 7.58 -8.82 0.78
C GLU A 10 7.30 -7.81 -0.34
N LEU A 11 6.44 -6.81 -0.09
CA LEU A 11 6.20 -5.74 -1.05
C LEU A 11 7.49 -4.99 -1.36
N GLY A 12 8.31 -4.68 -0.35
CA GLY A 12 9.62 -4.05 -0.52
C GLY A 12 10.59 -4.87 -1.35
N TYR A 13 10.64 -6.18 -1.12
CA TYR A 13 11.42 -7.12 -1.92
C TYR A 13 11.00 -7.11 -3.39
N LEU A 14 9.69 -7.08 -3.66
CA LEU A 14 9.16 -7.07 -5.03
C LEU A 14 9.44 -5.77 -5.80
N VAL A 15 9.45 -4.63 -5.11
CA VAL A 15 9.61 -3.31 -5.76
C VAL A 15 10.98 -2.69 -5.57
N GLY A 16 11.94 -3.42 -4.98
CA GLY A 16 13.30 -2.94 -4.75
C GLY A 16 13.40 -1.80 -3.72
N LEU A 17 12.45 -1.71 -2.79
CA LEU A 17 12.42 -0.69 -1.74
C LEU A 17 12.64 -1.31 -0.36
N SER A 18 13.25 -0.55 0.55
CA SER A 18 13.33 -0.95 1.95
C SER A 18 11.94 -0.96 2.60
N ARG A 19 11.75 -1.78 3.64
CA ARG A 19 10.51 -1.83 4.43
C ARG A 19 10.08 -0.44 4.92
N GLN A 20 11.02 0.40 5.32
CA GLN A 20 10.73 1.76 5.80
C GLN A 20 10.15 2.65 4.69
N ARG A 21 10.72 2.61 3.48
CA ARG A 21 10.20 3.38 2.34
C ARG A 21 8.84 2.88 1.90
N VAL A 22 8.62 1.56 1.90
CA VAL A 22 7.30 0.97 1.66
C VAL A 22 6.29 1.44 2.70
N ASN A 23 6.62 1.37 4.00
CA ASN A 23 5.70 1.79 5.05
C ASN A 23 5.31 3.27 4.89
N GLN A 24 6.27 4.15 4.61
CA GLN A 24 5.99 5.57 4.36
C GLN A 24 5.06 5.77 3.16
N ALA A 25 5.29 5.09 2.05
CA ALA A 25 4.43 5.18 0.87
C ALA A 25 3.01 4.66 1.16
N LEU A 26 2.88 3.53 1.86
CA LEU A 26 1.59 2.97 2.24
C LEU A 26 0.83 3.88 3.21
N HIS A 27 1.51 4.54 4.15
CA HIS A 27 0.88 5.54 5.01
C HIS A 27 0.35 6.73 4.21
N ARG A 28 1.09 7.28 3.25
CA ARG A 28 0.58 8.36 2.38
C ARG A 28 -0.68 7.96 1.62
N LEU A 29 -0.70 6.74 1.08
CA LEU A 29 -1.87 6.21 0.39
C LEU A 29 -3.06 5.99 1.35
N SER A 30 -2.79 5.59 2.59
CA SER A 30 -3.80 5.44 3.63
C SER A 30 -4.37 6.77 4.09
N ASP A 31 -3.51 7.79 4.26
CA ASP A 31 -3.90 9.15 4.64
C ASP A 31 -4.79 9.79 3.55
N ALA A 32 -4.50 9.48 2.28
CA ALA A 32 -5.33 9.85 1.14
C ALA A 32 -6.63 9.01 1.01
N SER A 33 -6.93 8.14 1.97
CA SER A 33 -8.09 7.24 1.96
C SER A 33 -8.18 6.30 0.75
N LEU A 34 -7.05 6.03 0.08
CA LEU A 34 -6.99 5.17 -1.11
C LEU A 34 -6.88 3.69 -0.75
N ILE A 35 -6.19 3.40 0.34
CA ILE A 35 -6.01 2.05 0.87
C ILE A 35 -6.25 2.03 2.38
N ARG A 36 -6.37 0.83 2.94
CA ARG A 36 -6.28 0.55 4.36
C ARG A 36 -5.20 -0.48 4.60
N ILE A 37 -4.31 -0.22 5.54
CA ILE A 37 -3.31 -1.20 5.99
C ILE A 37 -3.98 -2.09 7.02
N GLU A 38 -3.83 -3.41 6.88
CA GLU A 38 -4.41 -4.40 7.78
C GLU A 38 -3.33 -5.39 8.26
N TYR A 39 -3.62 -6.16 9.30
CA TYR A 39 -2.65 -7.13 9.80
C TYR A 39 -2.34 -8.18 8.73
N GLY A 40 -1.09 -8.21 8.25
CA GLY A 40 -0.64 -9.13 7.20
C GLY A 40 -1.12 -8.79 5.78
N GLY A 41 -1.62 -7.57 5.52
CA GLY A 41 -2.06 -7.19 4.19
C GLY A 41 -2.45 -5.73 4.02
N LEU A 42 -3.05 -5.43 2.87
CA LEU A 42 -3.67 -4.15 2.59
C LEU A 42 -4.96 -4.34 1.79
N ARG A 43 -5.88 -3.39 1.95
CA ARG A 43 -7.15 -3.34 1.21
C ARG A 43 -7.21 -2.08 0.39
N VAL A 44 -7.56 -2.19 -0.89
CA VAL A 44 -7.83 -1.02 -1.74
C VAL A 44 -9.25 -0.52 -1.48
N LEU A 45 -9.36 0.76 -1.09
CA LEU A 45 -10.63 1.44 -0.84
C LEU A 45 -11.12 2.15 -2.11
N ASP A 46 -10.23 2.83 -2.82
CA ASP A 46 -10.51 3.49 -4.09
C ASP A 46 -9.46 3.14 -5.14
N LEU A 47 -9.84 2.24 -6.07
CA LEU A 47 -8.96 1.80 -7.15
C LEU A 47 -8.73 2.90 -8.20
N VAL A 48 -9.71 3.76 -8.44
CA VAL A 48 -9.60 4.84 -9.43
C VAL A 48 -8.69 5.93 -8.89
N GLY A 49 -8.87 6.33 -7.63
CA GLY A 49 -8.00 7.25 -6.93
C GLY A 49 -6.56 6.74 -6.86
N LEU A 50 -6.35 5.45 -6.53
CA LEU A 50 -5.03 4.83 -6.49
C LEU A 50 -4.30 4.90 -7.84
N ARG A 51 -5.01 4.68 -8.95
CA ARG A 51 -4.44 4.79 -10.31
C ARG A 51 -4.05 6.21 -10.72
N ARG A 52 -4.64 7.21 -10.07
CA ARG A 52 -4.40 8.64 -10.34
C ARG A 52 -3.46 9.29 -9.33
N PHE A 53 -3.06 8.56 -8.28
CA PHE A 53 -2.21 9.08 -7.22
C PHE A 53 -0.81 9.38 -7.75
N ALA A 54 -0.51 10.66 -7.92
CA ALA A 54 0.86 11.16 -8.08
C ALA A 54 1.38 11.45 -6.67
N GLY A 55 2.24 10.56 -6.16
CA GLY A 55 2.71 10.59 -4.77
C GLY A 55 3.74 11.64 -4.44
#